data_AF-A0A8T6RPB3-F1
#
_entry.id   AF-A0A8T6RPB3-F1
#
_cell.length_a   1.000
_cell.length_b   1.000
_cell.length_c   1.000
_cell.angle_alpha   90.00
_cell.angle_beta   90.00
_cell.angle_gamma   90.00
#
_symmetry.space_group_name_H-M   'P 1'
#
loop_
_entity.id
_entity.type
_entity.pdbx_description
1 polymer ?
#
loop_
_entity_poly.entity_id
_entity_poly.type
_entity_poly.pdbx_seq_one_letter_code
_entity_poly.pdbx_strand_id
1 'polypeptide(L)'
;MIIILNSLIIVLTFLASIVIMHVIQSHHHHSLRPRSAGYLTSNNLFTVVGLFYAKAEYLVMRLANYFVMGRWNWFFRSRIRSFIFELARRLMLITKAVVIEPYTLEESIAIVKNVFRDHLKKGKELKLAIRTCPCRLAQNQIDRRGKEYVSNCTDIVFMIEPNALTKNRSFMRFITFKEVIQKLHKFEKEGLVHNFMGLCTAIYGSVFLTICNCNKDLCLPLVWHKKKNFSFLSKPHNIAIVDSEKCIGCGNCITRCPVSARKIVDGKSVVLDHCFGCGTCRVTCEGHAIKIIPTGNKPTYFPEYMIRKADGSSIN
;
A
#
# COMPACT_ATOMS: atom_id res chain seq x y z
N MET A 1 34.37 -8.61 14.99
CA MET A 1 33.72 -9.89 14.60
C MET A 1 32.23 -9.93 14.93
N ILE A 2 31.80 -9.54 16.14
CA ILE A 2 30.40 -9.55 16.59
C ILE A 2 29.46 -8.66 15.72
N ILE A 3 29.90 -7.46 15.33
CA ILE A 3 29.13 -6.58 14.41
C ILE A 3 28.94 -7.23 13.02
N ILE A 4 29.91 -8.04 12.58
CA ILE A 4 29.91 -8.72 11.28
C ILE A 4 28.93 -9.90 11.29
N LEU A 5 28.96 -10.70 12.36
CA LEU A 5 28.02 -11.79 12.58
C LEU A 5 26.58 -11.25 12.67
N ASN A 6 26.36 -10.18 13.44
CA ASN A 6 25.05 -9.56 13.58
C ASN A 6 24.53 -9.00 12.24
N SER A 7 25.40 -8.39 11.43
CA SER A 7 25.01 -7.87 10.11
C SER A 7 24.61 -9.00 9.15
N LEU A 8 25.35 -10.11 9.15
CA LEU A 8 25.06 -11.26 8.29
C LEU A 8 23.78 -11.97 8.74
N ILE A 9 23.60 -12.15 10.05
CA ILE A 9 22.38 -12.71 10.63
C ILE A 9 21.17 -11.83 10.28
N ILE A 10 21.28 -10.50 10.39
CA ILE A 10 20.18 -9.59 10.03
C ILE A 10 19.80 -9.73 8.55
N VAL A 11 20.79 -9.80 7.66
CA VAL A 11 20.50 -9.96 6.22
C VAL A 11 19.96 -11.35 5.91
N LEU A 12 20.50 -12.41 6.51
CA LEU A 12 19.96 -13.76 6.34
C LEU A 12 18.54 -13.88 6.89
N THR A 13 18.23 -13.24 8.02
CA THR A 13 16.87 -13.17 8.58
C THR A 13 15.93 -12.40 7.67
N PHE A 14 16.41 -11.32 7.05
CA PHE A 14 15.66 -10.54 6.07
C PHE A 14 15.46 -11.27 4.73
N LEU A 15 16.46 -12.03 4.28
CA LEU A 15 16.36 -12.88 3.08
C LEU A 15 15.41 -14.05 3.32
N ALA A 16 15.51 -14.70 4.48
CA ALA A 16 14.58 -15.73 4.90
C ALA A 16 13.14 -15.19 4.96
N SER A 17 12.95 -13.94 5.41
CA SER A 17 11.62 -13.35 5.41
C SER A 17 11.06 -13.06 4.03
N ILE A 18 11.91 -12.62 3.09
CA ILE A 18 11.53 -12.43 1.67
C ILE A 18 11.18 -13.77 1.01
N VAL A 19 11.95 -14.83 1.26
CA VAL A 19 11.69 -16.18 0.72
C VAL A 19 10.40 -16.76 1.28
N ILE A 20 10.17 -16.63 2.59
CA ILE A 20 8.91 -17.02 3.23
C ILE A 20 7.74 -16.23 2.61
N MET A 21 7.88 -14.92 2.43
CA MET A 21 6.87 -14.10 1.77
C MET A 21 6.54 -14.61 0.35
N HIS A 22 7.55 -14.98 -0.43
CA HIS A 22 7.36 -15.46 -1.80
C HIS A 22 6.65 -16.81 -1.88
N VAL A 23 7.04 -17.76 -1.02
CA VAL A 23 6.44 -19.10 -0.94
C VAL A 23 4.97 -19.01 -0.54
N ILE A 24 4.62 -18.08 0.36
CA ILE A 24 3.22 -17.90 0.74
C ILE A 24 2.43 -17.22 -0.39
N GLN A 25 3.05 -16.30 -1.13
CA GLN A 25 2.39 -15.56 -2.21
C GLN A 25 2.09 -16.43 -3.44
N SER A 26 2.97 -17.37 -3.81
CA SER A 26 2.76 -18.28 -4.95
C SER A 26 1.56 -19.22 -4.75
N HIS A 27 1.20 -19.54 -3.50
CA HIS A 27 0.02 -20.34 -3.18
C HIS A 27 -1.30 -19.55 -3.23
N HIS A 28 -1.29 -18.22 -3.04
CA HIS A 28 -2.51 -17.40 -2.96
C HIS A 28 -2.88 -16.64 -4.25
N HIS A 29 -1.95 -16.48 -5.19
CA HIS A 29 -2.20 -15.75 -6.45
C HIS A 29 -3.27 -16.38 -7.36
N HIS A 30 -3.67 -17.62 -7.12
CA HIS A 30 -4.63 -18.31 -7.99
C HIS A 30 -6.11 -18.13 -7.65
N SER A 31 -6.47 -17.46 -6.53
CA SER A 31 -7.89 -17.32 -6.23
C SER A 31 -8.23 -16.24 -5.19
N LEU A 32 -8.82 -15.13 -5.65
CA LEU A 32 -9.84 -14.41 -4.87
C LEU A 32 -11.13 -15.23 -4.70
N ARG A 33 -11.20 -16.44 -5.27
CA ARG A 33 -12.16 -17.47 -4.87
C ARG A 33 -11.68 -18.08 -3.56
N PRO A 34 -12.41 -17.95 -2.43
CA PRO A 34 -12.07 -18.71 -1.24
C PRO A 34 -12.18 -20.20 -1.61
N ARG A 35 -11.05 -20.92 -1.64
CA ARG A 35 -11.13 -22.38 -1.51
C ARG A 35 -11.78 -22.66 -0.16
N SER A 36 -12.72 -23.59 -0.19
CA SER A 36 -13.57 -24.02 0.91
C SER A 36 -12.83 -24.07 2.25
N ALA A 37 -13.54 -23.63 3.28
CA ALA A 37 -13.20 -23.74 4.70
C ALA A 37 -12.37 -25.00 5.01
N GLY A 38 -11.19 -24.84 5.62
CA GLY A 38 -10.40 -25.99 6.05
C GLY A 38 -9.01 -25.79 6.63
N TYR A 39 -8.42 -24.58 6.69
CA TYR A 39 -6.97 -24.46 6.98
C TYR A 39 -6.56 -23.76 8.28
N LEU A 40 -7.48 -23.44 9.18
CA LEU A 40 -7.17 -22.71 10.41
C LEU A 40 -7.59 -23.48 11.67
N THR A 41 -6.93 -24.61 11.91
CA THR A 41 -6.69 -25.07 13.28
C THR A 41 -5.46 -24.32 13.83
N SER A 42 -5.42 -24.06 15.14
CA SER A 42 -4.36 -23.31 15.83
C SER A 42 -2.95 -23.90 15.72
N ASN A 43 -2.79 -25.03 15.02
CA ASN A 43 -1.57 -25.82 14.91
C ASN A 43 -0.93 -25.75 13.51
N ASN A 44 -1.46 -24.94 12.59
CA ASN A 44 -0.86 -24.78 11.26
C ASN A 44 0.33 -23.82 11.31
N LEU A 45 1.49 -24.24 10.79
CA LEU A 45 2.74 -23.48 10.73
C LEU A 45 2.53 -22.08 10.13
N PHE A 46 1.65 -21.95 9.13
CA PHE A 46 1.32 -20.67 8.50
C PHE A 46 0.67 -19.66 9.46
N THR A 47 -0.18 -20.12 10.37
CA THR A 47 -0.82 -19.27 11.39
C THR A 47 0.20 -18.78 12.42
N VAL A 48 1.10 -19.67 12.85
CA VAL A 48 2.15 -19.34 13.83
C VAL A 48 3.15 -18.35 13.24
N VAL A 49 3.63 -18.62 12.02
CA VAL A 49 4.48 -17.71 11.25
C VAL A 49 3.76 -16.37 11.08
N GLY A 50 2.48 -16.40 10.74
CA GLY A 50 1.73 -15.17 10.52
C GLY A 50 1.54 -14.31 11.77
N LEU A 51 1.28 -14.94 12.92
CA LEU A 51 1.22 -14.25 14.21
C LEU A 51 2.59 -13.73 14.67
N PHE A 52 3.68 -14.42 14.36
CA PHE A 52 5.03 -13.94 14.62
C PHE A 52 5.33 -12.71 13.78
N TYR A 53 5.03 -12.75 12.48
CA TYR A 53 5.16 -11.57 11.61
C TYR A 53 4.26 -10.42 12.05
N ALA A 54 3.04 -10.66 12.51
CA ALA A 54 2.18 -9.61 13.05
C ALA A 54 2.85 -8.80 14.17
N LYS A 55 3.61 -9.47 15.02
CA LYS A 55 4.40 -8.85 16.09
C LYS A 55 5.70 -8.22 15.57
N ALA A 56 6.28 -8.80 14.52
CA ALA A 56 7.54 -8.34 13.94
C ALA A 56 7.37 -7.32 12.80
N GLU A 57 6.17 -7.08 12.26
CA GLU A 57 5.90 -6.23 11.08
C GLU A 57 6.55 -4.87 11.24
N TYR A 58 6.33 -4.25 12.40
CA TYR A 58 6.93 -2.98 12.77
C TYR A 58 8.47 -3.04 12.76
N LEU A 59 9.07 -4.08 13.35
CA LEU A 59 10.52 -4.24 13.43
C LEU A 59 11.13 -4.49 12.05
N VAL A 60 10.50 -5.34 11.24
CA VAL A 60 10.89 -5.61 9.86
C VAL A 60 10.83 -4.32 9.03
N MET A 61 9.75 -3.57 9.14
CA MET A 61 9.59 -2.30 8.42
C MET A 61 10.59 -1.25 8.91
N ARG A 62 10.89 -1.19 10.22
CA ARG A 62 11.90 -0.30 10.80
C ARG A 62 13.31 -0.65 10.34
N LEU A 63 13.66 -1.94 10.32
CA LEU A 63 14.94 -2.42 9.79
C LEU A 63 15.06 -2.14 8.29
N ALA A 64 14.05 -2.49 7.50
CA ALA A 64 14.03 -2.21 6.07
C ALA A 64 14.21 -0.71 5.79
N ASN A 65 13.47 0.14 6.51
CA ASN A 65 13.61 1.58 6.42
C ASN A 65 15.03 2.04 6.79
N TYR A 66 15.60 1.53 7.87
CA TYR A 66 16.96 1.87 8.30
C TYR A 66 18.04 1.49 7.27
N PHE A 67 17.91 0.31 6.64
CA PHE A 67 18.85 -0.12 5.59
C PHE A 67 18.66 0.66 4.30
N VAL A 68 17.43 0.83 3.82
CA VAL A 68 17.16 1.53 2.56
C VAL A 68 17.47 3.02 2.68
N MET A 69 17.20 3.65 3.82
CA MET A 69 17.42 5.09 4.02
C MET A 69 18.80 5.46 4.54
N GLY A 70 19.50 4.52 5.19
CA GLY A 70 20.79 4.81 5.80
C GLY A 70 21.91 5.09 4.79
N ARG A 71 22.84 5.96 5.18
CA ARG A 71 24.05 6.29 4.40
C ARG A 71 25.21 5.43 4.88
N TRP A 72 25.08 4.13 4.67
CA TRP A 72 26.00 3.13 5.17
C TRP A 72 27.26 3.00 4.34
N ASN A 73 27.97 4.11 4.14
CA ASN A 73 29.15 4.15 3.29
C ASN A 73 30.19 3.10 3.73
N TRP A 74 30.31 2.83 5.04
CA TRP A 74 31.17 1.77 5.58
C TRP A 74 30.68 0.34 5.29
N PHE A 75 29.37 0.08 5.33
CA PHE A 75 28.81 -1.25 5.04
C PHE A 75 29.09 -1.68 3.60
N PHE A 76 28.96 -0.73 2.66
CA PHE A 76 29.21 -0.95 1.24
C PHE A 76 30.70 -0.98 0.84
N ARG A 77 31.65 -0.73 1.76
CA ARG A 77 33.09 -0.92 1.48
C ARG A 77 33.44 -2.39 1.23
N SER A 78 32.68 -3.32 1.79
CA SER A 78 32.86 -4.75 1.54
C SER A 78 32.09 -5.17 0.30
N ARG A 79 32.82 -5.73 -0.67
CA ARG A 79 32.26 -6.27 -1.92
C ARG A 79 31.19 -7.33 -1.67
N ILE A 80 31.40 -8.21 -0.68
CA ILE A 80 30.45 -9.27 -0.29
C ILE A 80 29.15 -8.66 0.26
N ARG A 81 29.25 -7.68 1.16
CA ARG A 81 28.06 -7.03 1.76
C ARG A 81 27.27 -6.23 0.73
N SER A 82 27.96 -5.56 -0.19
CA SER A 82 27.34 -4.86 -1.31
C SER A 82 26.59 -5.84 -2.23
N PHE A 83 27.22 -6.97 -2.57
CA PHE A 83 26.58 -8.03 -3.36
C PHE A 83 25.34 -8.60 -2.66
N ILE A 84 25.45 -8.93 -1.37
CA ILE A 84 24.34 -9.46 -0.57
C ILE A 84 23.16 -8.45 -0.52
N PHE A 85 23.45 -7.16 -0.31
CA PHE A 85 22.42 -6.12 -0.30
C PHE A 85 21.74 -5.99 -1.66
N GLU A 86 22.50 -5.99 -2.74
CA GLU A 86 21.97 -5.93 -4.10
C GLU A 86 21.14 -7.16 -4.46
N LEU A 87 21.55 -8.35 -4.00
CA LEU A 87 20.77 -9.58 -4.12
C LEU A 87 19.46 -9.48 -3.35
N ALA A 88 19.49 -9.01 -2.10
CA ALA A 88 18.27 -8.78 -1.31
C ALA A 88 17.35 -7.74 -1.96
N ARG A 89 17.92 -6.66 -2.51
CA ARG A 89 17.21 -5.63 -3.28
C ARG A 89 16.48 -6.23 -4.48
N ARG A 90 17.19 -7.06 -5.27
CA ARG A 90 16.63 -7.76 -6.44
C ARG A 90 15.57 -8.76 -6.04
N LEU A 91 15.78 -9.56 -4.99
CA LEU A 91 14.79 -10.50 -4.49
C LEU A 91 13.51 -9.79 -4.05
N MET A 92 13.60 -8.68 -3.30
CA MET A 92 12.42 -7.87 -2.95
C MET A 92 11.63 -7.33 -4.15
N LEU A 93 12.33 -6.93 -5.22
CA LEU A 93 11.71 -6.48 -6.46
C LEU A 93 11.04 -7.63 -7.23
N ILE A 94 11.68 -8.79 -7.26
CA ILE A 94 11.18 -9.99 -7.95
C ILE A 94 9.93 -10.53 -7.27
N THR A 95 9.89 -10.54 -5.94
CA THR A 95 8.72 -11.07 -5.21
C THR A 95 7.47 -10.21 -5.44
N LYS A 96 7.61 -8.94 -5.85
CA LYS A 96 6.49 -7.98 -5.93
C LYS A 96 5.64 -8.02 -4.65
N ALA A 97 6.29 -8.25 -3.50
CA ALA A 97 5.61 -8.35 -2.22
C ALA A 97 4.85 -7.04 -1.94
N VAL A 98 5.50 -5.91 -2.19
CA VAL A 98 4.85 -4.59 -2.11
C VAL A 98 4.70 -4.05 -3.53
N VAL A 99 3.47 -3.93 -4.02
CA VAL A 99 3.18 -3.15 -5.22
C VAL A 99 2.25 -2.01 -4.83
N ILE A 100 2.62 -0.80 -5.24
CA ILE A 100 1.77 0.38 -5.17
C ILE A 100 1.00 0.46 -6.48
N GLU A 101 -0.29 0.22 -6.38
CA GLU A 101 -1.26 0.39 -7.43
C GLU A 101 -2.35 1.35 -6.90
N PRO A 102 -2.28 2.64 -7.25
CA PRO A 102 -3.21 3.60 -6.68
C PRO A 102 -4.56 3.52 -7.39
N TYR A 103 -5.61 3.83 -6.65
CA TYR A 103 -6.99 3.88 -7.13
C TYR A 103 -7.55 5.28 -6.88
N THR A 104 -8.43 5.75 -7.77
CA THR A 104 -9.20 6.97 -7.55
C THR A 104 -10.14 6.79 -6.34
N LEU A 105 -10.70 7.90 -5.82
CA LEU A 105 -11.69 7.80 -4.75
C LEU A 105 -12.91 6.97 -5.21
N GLU A 106 -13.37 7.19 -6.43
CA GLU A 106 -14.54 6.53 -6.98
C GLU A 106 -14.32 5.01 -7.10
N GLU A 107 -13.17 4.60 -7.62
CA GLU A 107 -12.76 3.19 -7.67
C GLU A 107 -12.63 2.61 -6.27
N SER A 108 -12.02 3.35 -5.35
CA SER A 108 -11.86 2.91 -3.96
C SER A 108 -13.22 2.64 -3.31
N ILE A 109 -14.19 3.56 -3.47
CA ILE A 109 -15.56 3.39 -2.98
C ILE A 109 -16.24 2.19 -3.65
N ALA A 110 -16.04 2.01 -4.96
CA ALA A 110 -16.59 0.87 -5.70
C ALA A 110 -16.07 -0.46 -5.16
N ILE A 111 -14.76 -0.59 -4.96
CA ILE A 111 -14.12 -1.77 -4.38
C ILE A 111 -14.70 -2.04 -2.99
N VAL A 112 -14.79 -1.02 -2.12
CA VAL A 112 -15.35 -1.18 -0.77
C VAL A 112 -16.79 -1.67 -0.81
N LYS A 113 -17.64 -1.09 -1.66
CA LYS A 113 -19.03 -1.52 -1.86
C LYS A 113 -19.14 -2.96 -2.35
N ASN A 114 -18.32 -3.33 -3.33
CA ASN A 114 -18.35 -4.64 -3.95
C ASN A 114 -17.84 -5.73 -2.99
N VAL A 115 -16.74 -5.48 -2.26
CA VAL A 115 -16.24 -6.37 -1.20
C VAL A 115 -17.30 -6.59 -0.12
N PHE A 116 -17.96 -5.52 0.34
CA PHE A 116 -19.00 -5.61 1.36
C PHE A 116 -20.20 -6.42 0.86
N ARG A 117 -20.69 -6.13 -0.36
CA ARG A 117 -21.80 -6.87 -0.99
C ARG A 117 -21.48 -8.36 -1.12
N ASP A 118 -20.29 -8.71 -1.57
CA ASP A 118 -19.89 -10.10 -1.77
C ASP A 118 -19.81 -10.89 -0.47
N HIS A 119 -19.43 -10.25 0.64
CA HIS A 119 -19.43 -10.88 1.97
C HIS A 119 -20.85 -11.10 2.49
N LEU A 120 -21.71 -10.10 2.35
CA LEU A 120 -23.12 -10.20 2.72
C LEU A 120 -23.82 -11.33 1.95
N LYS A 121 -23.61 -11.42 0.63
CA LYS A 121 -24.16 -12.50 -0.22
C LYS A 121 -23.72 -13.90 0.23
N LYS A 122 -22.53 -14.02 0.82
CA LYS A 122 -21.98 -15.28 1.33
C LYS A 122 -22.39 -15.58 2.78
N GLY A 123 -23.24 -14.74 3.39
CA GLY A 123 -23.64 -14.88 4.79
C GLY A 123 -22.49 -14.69 5.79
N LYS A 124 -21.42 -14.00 5.38
CA LYS A 124 -20.23 -13.78 6.22
C LYS A 124 -20.25 -12.39 6.85
N GLU A 125 -19.96 -12.34 8.15
CA GLU A 125 -19.72 -11.07 8.84
C GLU A 125 -18.37 -10.48 8.37
N LEU A 126 -18.38 -9.22 7.94
CA LEU A 126 -17.17 -8.48 7.57
C LEU A 126 -16.91 -7.40 8.62
N LYS A 127 -15.83 -7.57 9.39
CA LYS A 127 -15.40 -6.54 10.36
C LYS A 127 -14.44 -5.57 9.69
N LEU A 128 -14.68 -4.29 9.93
CA LEU A 128 -13.88 -3.19 9.38
C LEU A 128 -13.19 -2.47 10.53
N ALA A 129 -11.93 -2.15 10.34
CA ALA A 129 -11.16 -1.42 11.32
C ALA A 129 -10.24 -0.40 10.66
N ILE A 130 -9.81 0.59 11.43
CA ILE A 130 -8.76 1.52 11.06
C ILE A 130 -7.62 1.41 12.05
N ARG A 131 -6.38 1.46 11.57
CA ARG A 131 -5.18 1.35 12.40
C ARG A 131 -4.11 2.38 12.05
N THR A 132 -3.17 2.56 12.97
CA THR A 132 -1.94 3.33 12.71
C THR A 132 -1.14 2.64 11.61
N CYS A 133 -0.71 3.41 10.62
CA CYS A 133 0.09 2.89 9.51
C CYS A 133 1.46 2.33 10.01
N PRO A 134 1.84 1.09 9.65
CA PRO A 134 3.14 0.50 10.01
C PRO A 134 4.33 1.33 9.52
N CYS A 135 4.22 2.00 8.37
CA CYS A 135 5.26 2.88 7.86
C CYS A 135 5.51 4.09 8.77
N ARG A 136 4.47 4.64 9.38
CA ARG A 136 4.58 5.76 10.33
C ARG A 136 5.19 5.30 11.64
N LEU A 137 4.75 4.14 12.14
CA LEU A 137 5.36 3.49 13.29
C LEU A 137 6.86 3.30 13.06
N ALA A 138 7.24 2.69 11.93
CA ALA A 138 8.63 2.41 11.56
C ALA A 138 9.51 3.66 11.45
N GLN A 139 8.93 4.80 11.02
CA GLN A 139 9.62 6.08 10.92
C GLN A 139 9.59 6.91 12.20
N ASN A 140 8.92 6.42 13.26
CA ASN A 140 8.62 7.19 14.48
C ASN A 140 7.91 8.52 14.19
N GLN A 141 7.12 8.57 13.11
CA GLN A 141 6.36 9.73 12.64
C GLN A 141 4.91 9.61 13.13
N ILE A 142 4.75 9.60 14.46
CA ILE A 142 3.45 9.48 15.13
C ILE A 142 3.24 10.76 15.92
N ASP A 143 2.21 11.50 15.56
CA ASP A 143 1.73 12.60 16.38
C ASP A 143 1.01 12.03 17.62
N ARG A 144 1.58 12.30 18.80
CA ARG A 144 1.06 11.84 20.10
C ARG A 144 0.10 12.85 20.75
N ARG A 145 -0.17 13.99 20.10
CA ARG A 145 -0.92 15.14 20.67
C ARG A 145 -2.38 15.24 20.17
N GLY A 146 -2.81 14.38 19.25
CA GLY A 146 -4.16 14.45 18.67
C GLY A 146 -5.29 14.08 19.64
N LYS A 147 -6.46 14.71 19.47
CA LYS A 147 -7.70 14.46 20.25
C LYS A 147 -8.48 13.20 19.84
N GLU A 148 -8.18 12.58 18.70
CA GLU A 148 -8.61 11.19 18.43
C GLU A 148 -7.66 10.23 19.18
N TYR A 149 -8.16 9.11 19.71
CA TYR A 149 -7.33 8.06 20.35
C TYR A 149 -6.16 7.60 19.45
N VAL A 150 -6.24 7.87 18.14
CA VAL A 150 -5.15 7.68 17.18
C VAL A 150 -5.09 8.84 16.16
N SER A 151 -4.26 9.86 16.41
CA SER A 151 -3.70 10.64 15.31
C SER A 151 -2.88 9.68 14.42
N ASN A 152 -3.02 9.75 13.09
CA ASN A 152 -2.31 8.91 12.08
C ASN A 152 -2.96 7.56 11.67
N CYS A 153 -4.23 7.34 11.97
CA CYS A 153 -5.01 6.20 11.48
C CYS A 153 -5.33 6.34 9.98
N THR A 154 -4.54 5.69 9.12
CA THR A 154 -4.65 5.79 7.66
C THR A 154 -4.75 4.45 6.93
N ASP A 155 -4.63 3.35 7.68
CA ASP A 155 -4.78 1.99 7.16
C ASP A 155 -6.18 1.47 7.52
N ILE A 156 -7.02 1.27 6.52
CA ILE A 156 -8.35 0.66 6.68
C ILE A 156 -8.22 -0.83 6.40
N VAL A 157 -8.57 -1.68 7.36
CA VAL A 157 -8.40 -3.12 7.32
C VAL A 157 -9.77 -3.81 7.22
N PHE A 158 -9.90 -4.69 6.24
CA PHE A 158 -11.05 -5.56 6.01
C PHE A 158 -10.71 -6.95 6.56
N MET A 159 -11.40 -7.34 7.62
CA MET A 159 -11.22 -8.64 8.26
C MET A 159 -12.15 -9.66 7.61
N ILE A 160 -11.69 -10.22 6.48
CA ILE A 160 -12.42 -11.23 5.69
C ILE A 160 -12.54 -12.55 6.47
N GLU A 161 -11.59 -12.84 7.37
CA GLU A 161 -11.62 -13.98 8.29
C GLU A 161 -11.55 -13.47 9.75
N PRO A 162 -12.61 -13.63 10.55
CA PRO A 162 -12.73 -12.98 11.86
C PRO A 162 -11.78 -13.51 12.94
N ASN A 163 -11.23 -14.72 12.79
CA ASN A 163 -10.32 -15.33 13.77
C ASN A 163 -8.86 -14.87 13.65
N ALA A 164 -8.57 -14.04 12.66
CA ALA A 164 -7.22 -13.78 12.19
C ALA A 164 -6.42 -12.73 12.97
N LEU A 165 -7.10 -11.78 13.66
CA LEU A 165 -6.42 -10.71 14.40
C LEU A 165 -7.23 -10.32 15.63
N THR A 166 -7.08 -11.07 16.72
CA THR A 166 -7.75 -10.77 17.99
C THR A 166 -6.80 -10.30 19.11
N LYS A 167 -5.48 -10.40 18.94
CA LYS A 167 -4.54 -10.26 20.08
C LYS A 167 -3.72 -8.97 20.17
N ASN A 168 -3.78 -8.04 19.21
CA ASN A 168 -3.04 -6.77 19.30
C ASN A 168 -3.94 -5.55 19.00
N ARG A 169 -4.93 -5.33 19.88
CA ARG A 169 -5.97 -4.29 19.74
C ARG A 169 -5.45 -2.86 19.95
N SER A 170 -4.26 -2.68 20.53
CA SER A 170 -3.79 -1.39 21.04
C SER A 170 -3.61 -0.28 19.99
N PHE A 171 -3.59 -0.62 18.70
CA PHE A 171 -3.43 0.34 17.60
C PHE A 171 -4.55 0.29 16.56
N MET A 172 -5.70 -0.29 16.89
CA MET A 172 -6.80 -0.52 15.95
C MET A 172 -8.14 -0.10 16.56
N ARG A 173 -8.99 0.55 15.74
CA ARG A 173 -10.35 0.94 16.09
C ARG A 173 -11.33 0.37 15.07
N PHE A 174 -12.35 -0.34 15.52
CA PHE A 174 -13.43 -0.78 14.64
C PHE A 174 -14.21 0.41 14.10
N ILE A 175 -14.59 0.33 12.83
CA ILE A 175 -15.35 1.38 12.13
C ILE A 175 -16.48 0.78 11.32
N THR A 176 -17.52 1.57 11.13
CA THR A 176 -18.65 1.20 10.27
C THR A 176 -18.30 1.35 8.79
N PHE A 177 -19.10 0.71 7.93
CA PHE A 177 -19.03 0.94 6.48
C PHE A 177 -19.17 2.43 6.12
N LYS A 178 -20.10 3.14 6.78
CA LYS A 178 -20.30 4.59 6.58
C LYS A 178 -19.05 5.39 6.94
N GLU A 179 -18.40 5.06 8.06
CA GLU A 179 -17.14 5.69 8.47
C GLU A 179 -16.00 5.43 7.48
N VAL A 180 -15.92 4.23 6.88
CA VAL A 180 -14.92 3.94 5.82
C VAL A 180 -15.08 4.93 4.67
N ILE A 181 -16.29 5.10 4.14
CA ILE A 181 -16.56 6.01 3.03
C ILE A 181 -16.22 7.46 3.42
N GLN A 182 -16.62 7.90 4.61
CA GLN A 182 -16.29 9.24 5.11
C GLN A 182 -14.77 9.47 5.23
N LYS A 183 -14.02 8.46 5.71
CA LYS A 183 -12.56 8.54 5.80
C LYS A 183 -11.91 8.59 4.42
N LEU A 184 -12.40 7.84 3.42
CA LEU A 184 -11.87 7.92 2.06
C LEU A 184 -12.01 9.33 1.47
N HIS A 185 -13.19 9.96 1.57
CA HIS A 185 -13.37 11.35 1.15
C HIS A 185 -12.43 12.32 1.88
N LYS A 186 -12.29 12.15 3.20
CA LYS A 186 -11.37 12.96 4.01
C LYS A 186 -9.93 12.81 3.53
N PHE A 187 -9.48 11.58 3.29
CA PHE A 187 -8.14 11.27 2.84
C PHE A 187 -7.85 11.78 1.43
N GLU A 188 -8.83 11.75 0.51
CA GLU A 188 -8.68 12.36 -0.82
C GLU A 188 -8.53 13.88 -0.71
N LYS A 189 -9.34 14.54 0.13
CA LYS A 189 -9.22 16.00 0.36
C LYS A 189 -7.87 16.37 0.97
N GLU A 190 -7.37 15.55 1.90
CA GLU A 190 -6.01 15.63 2.44
C GLU A 190 -4.93 15.17 1.43
N GLY A 191 -5.35 14.63 0.28
CA GLY A 191 -4.59 14.11 -0.86
C GLY A 191 -3.54 13.09 -0.49
N LEU A 192 -4.00 12.18 0.35
CA LEU A 192 -3.42 10.88 0.52
C LEU A 192 -3.78 10.03 -0.72
N VAL A 193 -2.86 9.17 -1.11
CA VAL A 193 -3.04 8.22 -2.20
C VAL A 193 -3.76 6.99 -1.63
N HIS A 194 -4.89 6.61 -2.24
CA HIS A 194 -5.58 5.36 -1.94
C HIS A 194 -4.87 4.21 -2.64
N ASN A 195 -4.29 3.30 -1.87
CA ASN A 195 -3.60 2.12 -2.38
C ASN A 195 -4.16 0.88 -1.68
N PHE A 196 -4.65 -0.08 -2.46
CA PHE A 196 -5.05 -1.35 -1.89
C PHE A 196 -3.85 -2.29 -1.89
N MET A 197 -3.63 -2.95 -0.76
CA MET A 197 -2.53 -3.88 -0.59
C MET A 197 -3.06 -5.24 -0.14
N GLY A 198 -2.81 -6.26 -0.97
CA GLY A 198 -3.15 -7.65 -0.70
C GLY A 198 -2.11 -8.39 0.13
N LEU A 199 -0.97 -7.77 0.46
CA LEU A 199 0.19 -8.43 1.06
C LEU A 199 -0.05 -9.02 2.47
N CYS A 200 -1.06 -8.55 3.21
CA CYS A 200 -1.37 -9.14 4.51
C CYS A 200 -1.99 -10.55 4.41
N THR A 201 -2.35 -11.03 3.22
CA THR A 201 -2.80 -12.42 2.99
C THR A 201 -1.73 -13.44 3.35
N ALA A 202 -0.48 -13.17 2.98
CA ALA A 202 0.63 -14.08 3.19
C ALA A 202 1.21 -14.02 4.61
N ILE A 203 1.15 -12.85 5.23
CA ILE A 203 1.88 -12.53 6.45
C ILE A 203 1.07 -12.83 7.71
N TYR A 204 -0.23 -13.08 7.62
CA TYR A 204 -1.08 -13.22 8.81
C TYR A 204 -1.89 -14.53 8.85
N GLY A 205 -1.65 -15.44 7.91
CA GLY A 205 -2.40 -16.71 7.82
C GLY A 205 -3.88 -16.52 7.50
N SER A 206 -4.27 -15.32 7.03
CA SER A 206 -5.66 -14.94 6.74
C SER A 206 -5.71 -13.81 5.72
N VAL A 207 -6.76 -13.77 4.90
CA VAL A 207 -6.90 -12.80 3.81
C VAL A 207 -7.32 -11.44 4.36
N PHE A 208 -6.38 -10.57 4.75
CA PHE A 208 -6.72 -9.17 5.00
C PHE A 208 -6.60 -8.35 3.72
N LEU A 209 -7.67 -7.66 3.36
CA LEU A 209 -7.58 -6.57 2.42
C LEU A 209 -7.34 -5.28 3.19
N THR A 210 -6.28 -4.54 2.86
CA THR A 210 -6.00 -3.24 3.50
C THR A 210 -6.01 -2.12 2.45
N ILE A 211 -6.69 -1.02 2.76
CA ILE A 211 -6.56 0.25 2.05
C ILE A 211 -5.57 1.10 2.81
N CYS A 212 -4.38 1.27 2.26
CA CYS A 212 -3.37 2.20 2.73
C CYS A 212 -3.64 3.58 2.13
N ASN A 213 -3.77 4.60 2.97
CA ASN A 213 -4.02 5.97 2.55
C ASN A 213 -2.84 6.84 2.97
N CYS A 214 -1.87 7.10 2.08
CA CYS A 214 -0.61 7.70 2.50
C CYS A 214 -0.12 8.84 1.61
N ASN A 215 0.77 9.67 2.15
CA ASN A 215 1.40 10.76 1.42
C ASN A 215 2.84 10.40 1.01
N LYS A 216 3.40 11.21 0.12
CA LYS A 216 4.75 11.03 -0.45
C LYS A 216 5.89 11.10 0.56
N ASP A 217 5.65 11.70 1.73
CA ASP A 217 6.68 11.94 2.75
C ASP A 217 6.72 10.82 3.79
N LEU A 218 5.65 10.04 3.91
CA LEU A 218 5.51 8.96 4.91
C LEU A 218 5.38 7.57 4.30
N CYS A 219 4.93 7.45 3.06
CA CYS A 219 4.80 6.15 2.41
C CYS A 219 6.19 5.61 2.08
N LEU A 220 6.68 4.64 2.86
CA LEU A 220 8.04 4.10 2.71
C LEU A 220 8.35 3.65 1.28
N PRO A 221 7.48 2.91 0.58
CA PRO A 221 7.71 2.57 -0.81
C PRO A 221 7.86 3.78 -1.75
N LEU A 222 7.09 4.85 -1.56
CA LEU A 222 7.23 6.10 -2.34
C LEU A 222 8.52 6.85 -1.99
N VAL A 223 8.87 6.90 -0.70
CA VAL A 223 10.11 7.53 -0.22
C VAL A 223 11.33 6.78 -0.79
N TRP A 224 11.31 5.45 -0.75
CA TRP A 224 12.37 4.60 -1.30
C TRP A 224 12.46 4.73 -2.83
N HIS A 225 11.32 4.79 -3.53
CA HIS A 225 11.27 5.07 -4.96
C HIS A 225 11.98 6.38 -5.31
N LYS A 226 11.62 7.48 -4.62
CA LYS A 226 12.23 8.79 -4.88
C LYS A 226 13.71 8.89 -4.52
N LYS A 227 14.12 8.30 -3.39
CA LYS A 227 15.48 8.51 -2.86
C LYS A 227 16.50 7.49 -3.34
N LYS A 228 16.07 6.29 -3.73
CA LYS A 228 16.95 5.15 -4.01
C LYS A 228 16.68 4.47 -5.35
N ASN A 229 15.84 5.06 -6.20
CA ASN A 229 15.41 4.47 -7.47
C ASN A 229 14.88 3.03 -7.30
N PHE A 230 14.21 2.78 -6.18
CA PHE A 230 13.62 1.49 -5.85
C PHE A 230 12.12 1.54 -6.17
N SER A 231 11.72 1.10 -7.38
CA SER A 231 10.33 1.19 -7.80
C SER A 231 9.48 0.01 -7.32
N PHE A 232 8.42 0.32 -6.60
CA PHE A 232 7.33 -0.60 -6.25
C PHE A 232 6.05 -0.29 -7.03
N LEU A 233 6.10 0.60 -8.02
CA LEU A 233 4.90 1.06 -8.72
C LEU A 233 4.43 -0.02 -9.71
N SER A 234 3.13 -0.32 -9.73
CA SER A 234 2.54 -1.13 -10.80
C SER A 234 2.55 -0.37 -12.12
N LYS A 235 2.32 -1.10 -13.21
CA LYS A 235 1.97 -0.47 -14.48
C LYS A 235 0.62 0.26 -14.28
N PRO A 236 0.52 1.56 -14.59
CA PRO A 236 -0.70 2.32 -14.32
C PRO A 236 -1.88 1.81 -15.13
N HIS A 237 -3.00 1.49 -14.47
CA HIS A 237 -4.30 1.26 -15.12
C HIS A 237 -5.06 2.57 -15.40
N ASN A 238 -4.62 3.67 -14.77
CA ASN A 238 -5.13 5.02 -14.97
C ASN A 238 -3.98 6.01 -15.16
N ILE A 239 -4.21 7.10 -15.90
CA ILE A 239 -3.26 8.21 -16.04
C ILE A 239 -3.98 9.54 -15.96
N ALA A 240 -3.27 10.58 -15.50
CA ALA A 240 -3.78 11.93 -15.54
C ALA A 240 -3.61 12.54 -16.95
N ILE A 241 -4.61 13.28 -17.40
CA ILE A 241 -4.55 14.16 -18.56
C ILE A 241 -4.90 15.59 -18.16
N VAL A 242 -4.46 16.57 -18.94
CA VAL A 242 -4.72 17.99 -18.70
C VAL A 242 -5.42 18.59 -19.91
N ASP A 243 -6.54 19.25 -19.64
CA ASP A 243 -7.23 20.15 -20.56
C ASP A 243 -6.49 21.50 -20.55
N SER A 244 -5.80 21.82 -21.64
CA SER A 244 -4.96 23.02 -21.74
C SER A 244 -5.78 24.31 -21.73
N GLU A 245 -7.02 24.29 -22.23
CA GLU A 245 -7.89 25.46 -22.25
C GLU A 245 -8.33 25.84 -20.84
N LYS A 246 -8.63 24.85 -20.00
CA LYS A 246 -9.03 25.06 -18.60
C LYS A 246 -7.86 25.28 -17.63
N CYS A 247 -6.65 24.91 -18.04
CA CYS A 247 -5.50 25.00 -17.15
C CYS A 247 -5.05 26.45 -16.96
N ILE A 248 -5.16 26.98 -15.74
CA ILE A 248 -4.76 28.35 -15.39
C ILE A 248 -3.29 28.49 -14.96
N GLY A 249 -2.49 27.41 -15.03
CA GLY A 249 -1.06 27.48 -14.74
C GLY A 249 -0.65 27.60 -13.27
N CYS A 250 -1.58 27.48 -12.31
CA CYS A 250 -1.31 27.72 -10.88
C CYS A 250 -0.29 26.78 -10.20
N GLY A 251 0.06 25.65 -10.82
CA GLY A 251 1.12 24.77 -10.32
C GLY A 251 0.76 23.88 -9.11
N ASN A 252 -0.42 24.01 -8.50
CA ASN A 252 -0.84 23.20 -7.33
C ASN A 252 -0.67 21.68 -7.54
N CYS A 253 -0.95 21.21 -8.75
CA CYS A 253 -0.79 19.80 -9.14
C CYS A 253 0.66 19.28 -9.06
N ILE A 254 1.67 20.15 -9.18
CA ILE A 254 3.09 19.80 -9.09
C ILE A 254 3.44 19.49 -7.65
N THR A 255 3.12 20.41 -6.74
CA THR A 255 3.35 20.24 -5.30
C THR A 255 2.67 18.98 -4.77
N ARG A 256 1.46 18.71 -5.29
CA ARG A 256 0.63 17.57 -4.90
C ARG A 256 1.11 16.23 -5.44
N CYS A 257 1.83 16.21 -6.56
CA CYS A 257 2.19 14.97 -7.23
C CYS A 257 3.15 14.12 -6.36
N PRO A 258 2.75 12.92 -5.92
CA PRO A 258 3.56 12.13 -5.02
C PRO A 258 4.76 11.49 -5.70
N VAL A 259 4.77 11.42 -7.04
CA VAL A 259 5.86 10.86 -7.85
C VAL A 259 6.55 11.92 -8.73
N SER A 260 6.20 13.20 -8.58
CA SER A 260 6.78 14.31 -9.35
C SER A 260 6.54 14.25 -10.87
N ALA A 261 5.49 13.56 -11.32
CA ALA A 261 5.10 13.40 -12.73
C ALA A 261 4.37 14.60 -13.34
N ARG A 262 4.65 15.83 -12.87
CA ARG A 262 3.98 17.07 -13.31
C ARG A 262 4.99 18.19 -13.48
N LYS A 263 4.84 18.99 -14.53
CA LYS A 263 5.66 20.19 -14.81
C LYS A 263 4.77 21.31 -15.37
N ILE A 264 5.22 22.57 -15.28
CA ILE A 264 4.68 23.66 -16.09
C ILE A 264 5.53 23.83 -17.35
N VAL A 265 4.88 23.87 -18.50
CA VAL A 265 5.46 24.20 -19.81
C VAL A 265 4.52 25.22 -20.46
N ASP A 266 5.06 26.36 -20.89
CA ASP A 266 4.29 27.45 -21.53
C ASP A 266 3.06 27.89 -20.73
N GLY A 267 3.22 28.02 -19.41
CA GLY A 267 2.15 28.42 -18.49
C GLY A 267 1.08 27.35 -18.25
N LYS A 268 1.22 26.14 -18.80
CA LYS A 268 0.26 25.03 -18.66
C LYS A 268 0.88 23.83 -17.98
N SER A 269 0.07 23.08 -17.24
CA SER A 269 0.55 21.85 -16.62
C SER A 269 0.61 20.71 -17.64
N VAL A 270 1.73 20.00 -17.66
CA VAL A 270 1.93 18.78 -18.46
C VAL A 270 2.15 17.57 -17.54
N VAL A 271 1.79 16.38 -18.04
CA VAL A 271 1.98 15.09 -17.36
C VAL A 271 3.22 14.41 -17.93
N LEU A 272 4.09 13.92 -17.05
CA LEU A 272 5.30 13.18 -17.42
C LEU A 272 5.04 11.67 -17.46
N ASP A 273 5.96 10.94 -18.09
CA ASP A 273 5.90 9.49 -18.36
C ASP A 273 5.71 8.59 -17.14
N HIS A 274 6.23 9.00 -15.98
CA HIS A 274 6.17 8.26 -14.72
C HIS A 274 4.91 8.56 -13.89
N CYS A 275 3.84 9.05 -14.53
CA CYS A 275 2.54 9.16 -13.88
C CYS A 275 1.96 7.76 -13.60
N PHE A 276 1.67 7.50 -12.34
CA PHE A 276 1.10 6.24 -11.86
C PHE A 276 -0.42 6.27 -11.58
N GLY A 277 -1.14 7.35 -11.95
CA GLY A 277 -2.60 7.35 -11.96
C GLY A 277 -3.35 7.69 -10.67
N CYS A 278 -2.68 8.14 -9.60
CA CYS A 278 -3.30 8.26 -8.26
C CYS A 278 -4.42 9.30 -8.06
N GLY A 279 -4.75 10.14 -9.04
CA GLY A 279 -5.85 11.10 -8.91
C GLY A 279 -5.63 12.32 -8.01
N THR A 280 -4.63 12.36 -7.12
CA THR A 280 -4.51 13.45 -6.12
C THR A 280 -4.33 14.85 -6.72
N CYS A 281 -3.79 14.95 -7.94
CA CYS A 281 -3.66 16.21 -8.66
C CYS A 281 -5.01 16.78 -9.13
N ARG A 282 -5.99 15.93 -9.45
CA ARG A 282 -7.36 16.33 -9.85
C ARG A 282 -8.04 17.15 -8.76
N VAL A 283 -7.90 16.70 -7.52
CA VAL A 283 -8.56 17.26 -6.33
C VAL A 283 -8.13 18.70 -6.05
N THR A 284 -6.90 19.07 -6.37
CA THR A 284 -6.33 20.40 -6.09
C THR A 284 -6.38 21.35 -7.29
N CYS A 285 -6.96 20.92 -8.41
CA CYS A 285 -6.96 21.70 -9.64
C CYS A 285 -8.10 22.73 -9.63
N GLU A 286 -7.77 23.99 -9.38
CA GLU A 286 -8.73 25.10 -9.34
C GLU A 286 -9.44 25.32 -10.68
N GLY A 287 -8.73 25.17 -11.80
CA GLY A 287 -9.33 25.24 -13.13
C GLY A 287 -10.13 23.99 -13.54
N HIS A 288 -10.23 22.97 -12.67
CA HIS A 288 -10.84 21.67 -12.98
C HIS A 288 -10.36 21.06 -14.32
N ALA A 289 -9.09 21.30 -14.64
CA ALA A 289 -8.48 20.96 -15.91
C ALA A 289 -7.95 19.52 -15.98
N ILE A 290 -7.95 18.78 -14.87
CA ILE A 290 -7.32 17.46 -14.78
C ILE A 290 -8.39 16.38 -14.77
N LYS A 291 -8.27 15.42 -15.69
CA LYS A 291 -9.07 14.19 -15.69
C LYS A 291 -8.16 12.99 -15.45
N ILE A 292 -8.73 11.93 -14.89
CA ILE A 292 -8.08 10.63 -14.78
C ILE A 292 -8.77 9.71 -15.78
N ILE A 293 -8.00 9.11 -16.67
CA ILE A 293 -8.52 8.23 -17.73
C ILE A 293 -7.85 6.86 -17.66
N PRO A 294 -8.57 5.78 -18.05
CA PRO A 294 -7.98 4.46 -18.17
C PRO A 294 -6.88 4.42 -19.22
N THR A 295 -5.81 3.66 -18.96
CA THR A 295 -4.73 3.42 -19.92
C THR A 295 -4.96 2.19 -20.80
N GLY A 296 -6.01 1.42 -20.52
CA GLY A 296 -6.24 0.09 -21.10
C GLY A 296 -5.46 -1.05 -20.41
N ASN A 297 -4.56 -0.73 -19.48
CA ASN A 297 -3.92 -1.77 -18.66
C ASN A 297 -4.90 -2.31 -17.62
N LYS A 298 -4.81 -3.61 -17.35
CA LYS A 298 -5.61 -4.25 -16.30
C LYS A 298 -5.00 -3.96 -14.92
N PRO A 299 -5.81 -3.70 -13.89
CA PRO A 299 -5.36 -3.68 -12.51
C PRO A 299 -4.67 -5.00 -12.12
N THR A 300 -3.65 -4.89 -11.26
CA THR A 300 -2.81 -6.01 -10.81
C THR A 300 -3.53 -6.86 -9.78
N TYR A 301 -4.24 -6.23 -8.83
CA TYR A 301 -4.78 -6.93 -7.66
C TYR A 301 -6.27 -7.24 -7.75
N PHE A 302 -7.05 -6.34 -8.32
CA PHE A 302 -8.49 -6.50 -8.38
C PHE A 302 -8.95 -6.85 -9.78
N PRO A 303 -9.88 -7.81 -9.95
CA PRO A 303 -10.54 -7.99 -11.24
C PRO A 303 -11.37 -6.74 -11.59
N GLU A 304 -11.54 -6.48 -12.87
CA GLU A 304 -12.19 -5.25 -13.36
C GLU A 304 -13.60 -5.01 -12.78
N TYR A 305 -14.36 -6.07 -12.50
CA TYR A 305 -15.70 -5.93 -11.92
C TYR A 305 -15.68 -5.36 -10.49
N MET A 306 -14.58 -5.50 -9.74
CA MET A 306 -14.45 -4.98 -8.38
C MET A 306 -14.20 -3.47 -8.38
N ILE A 307 -13.61 -2.93 -9.44
CA ILE A 307 -13.21 -1.52 -9.55
C ILE A 307 -14.26 -0.66 -10.24
N ARG A 308 -15.25 -1.28 -10.91
CA ARG A 308 -16.35 -0.60 -11.62
C ARG A 308 -17.56 -0.37 -10.72
N LYS A 309 -18.47 0.50 -11.16
CA LYS A 309 -19.76 0.72 -10.48
C LYS A 309 -20.54 -0.60 -10.38
N ALA A 310 -21.45 -0.64 -9.41
CA ALA A 310 -22.24 -1.83 -9.08
C ALA A 310 -23.09 -2.38 -10.24
N ASP A 311 -23.41 -1.52 -11.21
CA ASP A 311 -24.16 -1.80 -12.44
C ASP A 311 -23.25 -2.21 -13.62
N GLY A 312 -21.94 -2.31 -13.41
CA GLY A 312 -20.95 -2.65 -14.43
C GLY A 312 -20.51 -1.48 -15.32
N SER A 313 -21.04 -0.27 -15.11
CA SER A 313 -20.65 0.90 -15.89
C SER A 313 -19.22 1.35 -15.58
N SER A 314 -18.56 1.98 -16.57
CA SER A 314 -17.30 2.67 -16.32
C SER A 314 -17.51 3.84 -15.35
N ILE A 315 -16.49 4.13 -14.55
CA ILE A 315 -16.39 5.35 -13.76
C ILE A 315 -15.77 6.39 -14.67
N ASN A 316 -16.60 7.01 -15.52
CA ASN A 316 -16.23 8.20 -16.29
C ASN A 316 -16.66 9.45 -15.55
#